data_AF-A0A141RHY1-F1
#
_entry.id   AF-A0A141RHY1-F1
#
_cell.length_a   1.000
_cell.length_b   1.000
_cell.length_c   1.000
_cell.angle_alpha   90.00
_cell.angle_beta   90.00
_cell.angle_gamma   90.00
#
_symmetry.space_group_name_H-M   'P 1'
#
loop_
_entity.id
_entity.type
_entity.pdbx_description
1 polymer ?
#
loop_
_entity_poly.entity_id
_entity_poly.type
_entity_poly.pdbx_seq_one_letter_code
_entity_poly.pdbx_strand_id
1 'polypeptide(L)'
;MSMMEFHHKFVIRPPLRLLIVSLPGKIKSGAAMFPSQLPKPRHPAASAIPSLRWAIIGPGWIAERFVKSLKELSRQRVVAVSSRTQQKADDFAARWGIPQAYAQVDEMLARPDIDAVYVATPHNHHFPDGLRVLQ
;
A
#
# COMPACT_ATOMS: atom_id res chain seq x y z
N MET A 1 25.67 17.33 0.45
CA MET A 1 24.58 16.71 -0.35
C MET A 1 23.84 15.76 0.58
N SER A 2 22.70 16.19 1.12
CA SER A 2 22.02 15.48 2.23
C SER A 2 21.30 14.24 1.71
N MET A 3 21.62 13.08 2.29
CA MET A 3 20.91 11.82 2.08
C MET A 3 19.51 11.96 2.68
N MET A 4 18.50 12.06 1.82
CA MET A 4 17.10 12.17 2.22
C MET A 4 16.57 10.73 2.33
N GLU A 5 16.45 10.22 3.56
CA GLU A 5 15.82 8.91 3.80
C GLU A 5 14.32 8.98 3.50
N PHE A 6 13.86 8.24 2.50
CA PHE A 6 12.44 8.17 2.12
C PHE A 6 11.83 6.83 2.57
N HIS A 7 10.97 6.87 3.59
CA HIS A 7 10.26 5.71 4.12
C HIS A 7 8.91 5.51 3.41
N HIS A 8 8.82 4.65 2.40
CA HIS A 8 7.56 4.37 1.68
C HIS A 8 6.66 3.42 2.48
N LYS A 9 5.34 3.69 2.55
CA LYS A 9 4.36 2.92 3.36
C LYS A 9 3.10 2.58 2.55
N PHE A 10 2.56 1.38 2.77
CA PHE A 10 1.33 0.87 2.14
C PHE A 10 0.26 0.63 3.21
N VAL A 11 -1.02 0.81 2.85
CA VAL A 11 -2.16 0.51 3.72
C VAL A 11 -3.14 -0.41 2.98
N ILE A 12 -3.59 -1.48 3.63
CA ILE A 12 -4.55 -2.47 3.09
C ILE A 12 -5.92 -2.22 3.75
N ARG A 13 -6.98 -2.06 2.96
CA ARG A 13 -8.34 -1.86 3.47
C ARG A 13 -9.03 -3.21 3.79
N PRO A 14 -9.83 -3.31 4.86
CA PRO A 14 -10.67 -4.49 5.11
C PRO A 14 -11.72 -4.69 3.97
N PRO A 15 -12.21 -5.93 3.72
CA PRO A 15 -12.18 -7.11 4.58
C PRO A 15 -11.28 -8.23 4.02
N LEU A 16 -9.96 -8.12 4.15
CA LEU A 16 -9.12 -9.31 3.98
C LEU A 16 -9.10 -10.08 5.30
N ARG A 17 -9.81 -11.21 5.35
CA ARG A 17 -9.87 -12.13 6.50
C ARG A 17 -8.46 -12.64 6.83
N LEU A 18 -7.92 -12.21 7.96
CA LEU A 18 -6.76 -12.81 8.59
C LEU A 18 -7.14 -14.22 9.09
N LEU A 19 -6.66 -15.26 8.40
CA LEU A 19 -6.84 -16.65 8.85
C LEU A 19 -5.83 -16.94 9.97
N ILE A 20 -6.24 -16.70 11.23
CA ILE A 20 -5.44 -17.07 12.40
C ILE A 20 -5.60 -18.58 12.59
N VAL A 21 -4.58 -19.35 12.19
CA VAL A 21 -4.49 -20.77 12.54
C VAL A 21 -4.08 -20.85 14.01
N SER A 22 -5.03 -21.22 14.87
CA SER A 22 -4.79 -21.46 16.29
C SER A 22 -3.95 -22.73 16.47
N LEU A 23 -2.78 -22.62 17.10
CA LEU A 23 -1.99 -23.76 17.55
C LEU A 23 -2.42 -24.14 18.98
N PRO A 24 -2.76 -25.41 19.28
CA PRO A 24 -3.10 -25.81 20.63
C PRO A 24 -1.82 -25.99 21.45
N GLY A 25 -1.58 -25.13 22.45
CA GLY A 25 -0.47 -25.31 23.38
C GLY A 25 -0.56 -24.39 24.58
N LYS A 26 -0.69 -24.97 25.78
CA LYS A 26 -0.66 -24.24 27.07
C LYS A 26 0.72 -23.61 27.27
N ILE A 27 0.79 -22.29 27.35
CA ILE A 27 2.01 -21.54 27.73
C ILE A 27 2.25 -21.72 29.24
N LYS A 28 3.27 -22.50 29.60
CA LYS A 28 3.79 -22.59 30.96
C LYS A 28 4.76 -21.42 31.20
N SER A 29 4.60 -20.75 32.34
CA SER A 29 5.53 -19.74 32.84
C SER A 29 6.93 -20.33 33.02
N GLY A 30 7.84 -19.94 32.14
CA GLY A 30 9.27 -20.21 32.17
C GLY A 30 9.93 -19.17 31.25
N ALA A 31 11.01 -18.54 31.72
CA ALA A 31 11.67 -17.43 31.04
C ALA A 31 11.71 -17.64 29.52
N ALA A 32 11.09 -16.74 28.76
CA ALA A 32 11.02 -16.84 27.32
C ALA A 32 12.44 -16.85 26.75
N MET A 33 12.95 -18.04 26.42
CA MET A 33 14.20 -18.18 25.69
C MET A 33 13.98 -17.61 24.29
N PHE A 34 14.75 -16.57 23.94
CA PHE A 34 14.82 -16.11 22.57
C PHE A 34 15.26 -17.30 21.69
N PRO A 35 14.54 -17.57 20.59
CA PRO A 35 14.85 -18.72 19.76
C PRO A 35 16.25 -18.54 19.15
N SER A 36 17.06 -19.60 19.16
CA SER A 36 18.40 -19.59 18.57
C SER A 36 18.39 -19.44 17.04
N GLN A 37 17.22 -19.62 16.41
CA GLN A 37 16.99 -19.40 14.99
C GLN A 37 15.58 -18.83 14.75
N LEU A 38 15.47 -17.93 13.78
CA LEU A 38 14.18 -17.41 13.34
C LEU A 38 13.39 -18.50 12.58
N PRO A 39 12.05 -18.48 12.66
CA PRO A 39 11.22 -19.37 11.85
C PRO A 39 11.49 -19.15 10.36
N LYS A 40 11.41 -20.22 9.57
CA LYS A 40 11.57 -20.15 8.12
C LYS A 40 10.55 -19.16 7.54
N PRO A 41 10.98 -18.16 6.73
CA PRO A 41 10.05 -17.24 6.09
C PRO A 41 9.03 -17.97 5.23
N ARG A 42 7.76 -17.58 5.35
CA ARG A 42 6.68 -18.06 4.47
C ARG A 42 6.46 -17.03 3.36
N HIS A 43 6.74 -17.43 2.12
CA HIS A 43 6.45 -16.64 0.93
C HIS A 43 5.37 -17.36 0.12
N PRO A 44 4.16 -16.81 0.02
CA PRO A 44 3.17 -17.31 -0.92
C PRO A 44 3.77 -17.29 -2.34
N ALA A 45 3.43 -18.28 -3.16
CA ALA A 45 3.73 -18.20 -4.59
C ALA A 45 3.13 -16.92 -5.16
N ALA A 46 3.84 -16.22 -6.04
CA ALA A 46 3.36 -14.97 -6.62
C ALA A 46 2.00 -15.13 -7.33
N SER A 47 1.75 -16.31 -7.90
CA SER A 47 0.48 -16.69 -8.53
C SER A 47 -0.70 -16.80 -7.56
N ALA A 48 -0.44 -17.00 -6.26
CA ALA A 48 -1.45 -17.09 -5.22
C ALA A 48 -1.86 -15.72 -4.66
N ILE A 49 -1.16 -14.64 -5.02
CA ILE A 49 -1.51 -13.28 -4.59
C ILE A 49 -2.62 -12.75 -5.50
N PRO A 50 -3.81 -12.39 -4.96
CA PRO A 50 -4.89 -11.84 -5.77
C PRO A 50 -4.47 -10.51 -6.41
N SER A 51 -5.06 -10.19 -7.56
CA SER A 51 -4.93 -8.87 -8.17
C SER A 51 -5.74 -7.87 -7.34
N LEU A 52 -5.04 -6.93 -6.70
CA LEU A 52 -5.63 -5.83 -5.94
C LEU A 52 -5.82 -4.59 -6.83
N ARG A 53 -6.77 -3.77 -6.43
CA ARG A 53 -7.08 -2.45 -6.97
C ARG A 53 -6.43 -1.39 -6.09
N TRP A 54 -5.35 -0.82 -6.58
CA TRP A 54 -4.51 0.16 -5.89
C TRP A 54 -4.97 1.59 -6.17
N ALA A 55 -4.98 2.41 -5.13
CA ALA A 55 -5.01 3.86 -5.24
C ALA A 55 -3.67 4.47 -4.81
N ILE A 56 -3.38 5.68 -5.28
CA ILE A 56 -2.14 6.39 -4.95
C ILE A 56 -2.47 7.76 -4.39
N ILE A 57 -1.84 8.13 -3.27
CA ILE A 57 -1.85 9.51 -2.76
C ILE A 57 -0.48 10.12 -3.02
N GLY A 58 -0.41 11.19 -3.80
CA GLY A 58 0.83 11.89 -4.14
C GLY A 58 1.54 11.36 -5.40
N PRO A 59 1.18 11.83 -6.61
CA PRO A 59 1.83 11.44 -7.86
C PRO A 59 3.20 12.11 -8.02
N GLY A 60 4.23 11.58 -7.36
CA GLY A 60 5.62 11.99 -7.51
C GLY A 60 6.51 10.93 -8.18
N TRP A 61 7.81 11.19 -8.24
CA TRP A 61 8.79 10.30 -8.89
C TRP A 61 8.73 8.85 -8.36
N ILE A 62 8.49 8.66 -7.06
CA ILE A 62 8.41 7.31 -6.49
C ILE A 62 7.09 6.62 -6.88
N ALA A 63 6.00 7.36 -7.00
CA ALA A 63 4.73 6.82 -7.49
C ALA A 63 4.90 6.33 -8.93
N GLU A 64 5.65 7.05 -9.78
CA GLU A 64 5.96 6.60 -11.14
C GLU A 64 6.68 5.25 -11.15
N ARG A 65 7.73 5.09 -10.33
CA ARG A 65 8.48 3.83 -10.23
C ARG A 65 7.61 2.68 -9.70
N PHE A 66 6.74 2.97 -8.74
CA PHE A 66 5.79 2.01 -8.22
C PHE A 66 4.81 1.54 -9.29
N VAL A 67 4.15 2.46 -10.00
CA VAL A 67 3.19 2.14 -11.07
C VAL A 67 3.86 1.37 -12.19
N LYS A 68 5.05 1.79 -12.61
CA LYS A 68 5.85 1.07 -13.61
C LYS A 68 6.09 -0.38 -13.19
N SER A 69 6.59 -0.59 -11.98
CA SER A 69 6.89 -1.93 -11.45
C SER A 69 5.63 -2.80 -11.35
N LEU A 70 4.50 -2.24 -10.91
CA LEU A 70 3.24 -2.97 -10.86
C LEU A 70 2.80 -3.43 -12.26
N LYS A 71 2.87 -2.55 -13.26
CA LYS A 71 2.46 -2.87 -14.63
C LYS A 71 3.38 -3.89 -15.30
N GLU A 72 4.69 -3.81 -15.07
CA GLU A 72 5.68 -4.68 -15.73
C GLU A 72 5.82 -6.04 -15.06
N LEU A 73 5.70 -6.12 -13.73
CA LEU A 73 6.12 -7.28 -12.95
C LEU A 73 4.95 -8.01 -12.26
N SER A 74 3.72 -7.53 -12.41
CA SER A 74 2.58 -8.07 -11.68
C SER A 74 1.26 -7.97 -12.44
N ARG A 75 0.23 -8.61 -11.88
CA ARG A 75 -1.16 -8.48 -12.35
C ARG A 75 -1.96 -7.44 -11.56
N GLN A 76 -1.30 -6.64 -10.73
CA GLN A 76 -1.94 -5.63 -9.89
C GLN A 76 -2.48 -4.48 -10.75
N ARG A 77 -3.56 -3.82 -10.31
CA ARG A 77 -4.21 -2.76 -11.07
C ARG A 77 -4.19 -1.45 -10.30
N VAL A 78 -3.79 -0.36 -10.93
CA VAL A 78 -3.90 0.99 -10.35
C VAL A 78 -5.19 1.62 -10.88
N VAL A 79 -6.13 1.91 -9.99
CA VAL A 79 -7.50 2.32 -10.33
C VAL A 79 -7.81 3.77 -10.02
N ALA A 80 -6.97 4.42 -9.20
CA ALA A 80 -7.15 5.80 -8.78
C ALA A 80 -5.83 6.48 -8.42
N VAL A 81 -5.77 7.79 -8.58
CA VAL A 81 -4.69 8.63 -8.06
C VAL A 81 -5.27 9.93 -7.50
N SER A 82 -4.70 10.43 -6.41
CA SER A 82 -5.04 11.73 -5.85
C SER A 82 -3.80 12.61 -5.68
N SER A 83 -3.97 13.90 -5.98
CA SER A 83 -2.98 14.96 -5.83
C SER A 83 -3.63 16.20 -5.23
N ARG A 84 -2.83 17.09 -4.64
CA ARG A 84 -3.32 18.39 -4.13
C ARG A 84 -3.86 19.33 -5.22
N THR A 85 -3.57 19.05 -6.49
CA THR A 85 -4.09 19.80 -7.63
C THR A 85 -4.63 18.82 -8.66
N GLN A 86 -5.83 19.09 -9.20
CA GLN A 86 -6.49 18.22 -10.19
C GLN A 86 -5.58 17.96 -11.40
N GLN A 87 -4.97 19.03 -11.94
CA GLN A 87 -4.04 18.94 -13.08
C GLN A 87 -2.94 17.89 -12.89
N LYS A 88 -2.31 17.83 -11.70
CA LYS A 88 -1.24 16.86 -11.44
C LYS A 88 -1.77 15.43 -11.34
N ALA A 89 -2.98 15.26 -10.81
CA ALA A 89 -3.62 13.95 -10.77
C ALA A 89 -3.96 13.48 -12.19
N ASP A 90 -4.52 14.37 -13.02
CA ASP A 90 -4.88 14.10 -14.41
C ASP A 90 -3.66 13.77 -15.28
N ASP A 91 -2.60 14.58 -15.20
CA ASP A 91 -1.36 14.36 -15.95
C ASP A 91 -0.75 12.98 -15.64
N PHE A 92 -0.73 12.61 -14.36
CA PHE A 92 -0.23 11.32 -13.92
C PHE A 92 -1.15 10.18 -14.35
N ALA A 93 -2.47 10.36 -14.24
CA ALA A 93 -3.45 9.37 -14.64
C ALA A 93 -3.40 9.12 -16.15
N ALA A 94 -3.32 10.16 -16.97
CA ALA A 94 -3.19 10.06 -18.41
C ALA A 94 -1.90 9.33 -18.80
N ARG A 95 -0.76 9.69 -18.19
CA ARG A 95 0.55 9.06 -18.47
C ARG A 95 0.53 7.55 -18.23
N TRP A 96 -0.15 7.10 -17.17
CA TRP A 96 -0.15 5.71 -16.76
C TRP A 96 -1.44 4.95 -17.10
N GLY A 97 -2.39 5.57 -17.79
CA GLY A 97 -3.70 4.98 -18.08
C GLY A 97 -4.45 4.58 -16.81
N ILE A 98 -4.42 5.43 -15.78
CA ILE A 98 -5.19 5.23 -14.54
C ILE A 98 -6.60 5.80 -14.76
N PRO A 99 -7.67 5.03 -14.52
CA PRO A 99 -9.02 5.42 -14.93
C PRO A 99 -9.61 6.67 -14.26
N GLN A 100 -9.12 7.04 -13.07
CA GLN A 100 -9.74 8.09 -12.25
C GLN A 100 -8.67 8.90 -11.49
N ALA A 101 -8.88 10.22 -11.43
CA ALA A 101 -7.96 11.18 -10.84
C ALA A 101 -8.72 12.19 -9.97
N TYR A 102 -8.20 12.50 -8.78
CA TYR A 102 -8.89 13.30 -7.78
C TYR A 102 -8.01 14.43 -7.23
N ALA A 103 -8.57 15.63 -7.10
CA ALA A 103 -7.98 16.71 -6.31
C ALA A 103 -8.13 16.48 -4.80
N GLN A 104 -9.12 15.67 -4.38
CA GLN A 104 -9.41 15.39 -2.99
C GLN A 104 -9.23 13.91 -2.65
N VAL A 105 -8.45 13.65 -1.61
CA VAL A 105 -8.16 12.29 -1.14
C VAL A 105 -9.43 11.60 -0.64
N ASP A 106 -10.33 12.31 0.08
CA ASP A 106 -11.56 11.70 0.60
C ASP A 106 -12.50 11.21 -0.49
N GLU A 107 -12.65 11.98 -1.57
CA GLU A 107 -13.47 11.57 -2.72
C GLU A 107 -12.94 10.29 -3.34
N MET A 108 -11.60 10.15 -3.43
CA MET A 108 -10.97 8.92 -3.87
C MET A 108 -11.22 7.77 -2.88
N LEU A 109 -11.04 7.99 -1.57
CA LEU A 109 -11.17 6.96 -0.53
C LEU A 109 -12.61 6.48 -0.31
N ALA A 110 -13.61 7.30 -0.66
CA ALA A 110 -15.02 6.93 -0.65
C ALA A 110 -15.36 5.80 -1.64
N ARG A 111 -14.44 5.48 -2.56
CA ARG A 111 -14.66 4.41 -3.54
C ARG A 111 -14.62 3.01 -2.89
N PRO A 112 -15.64 2.17 -3.15
CA PRO A 112 -15.68 0.80 -2.65
C PRO A 112 -14.78 -0.17 -3.45
N ASP A 113 -14.22 0.29 -4.58
CA ASP A 113 -13.40 -0.51 -5.47
C ASP A 113 -11.89 -0.32 -5.29
N ILE A 114 -11.45 0.21 -4.15
CA ILE A 114 -10.05 0.34 -3.74
C ILE A 114 -9.75 -0.67 -2.63
N ASP A 115 -8.78 -1.57 -2.89
CA ASP A 115 -8.36 -2.61 -1.94
C ASP A 115 -7.14 -2.17 -1.11
N ALA A 116 -6.27 -1.34 -1.70
CA ALA A 116 -5.05 -0.88 -1.05
C ALA A 116 -4.67 0.53 -1.52
N VAL A 117 -3.98 1.28 -0.67
CA VAL A 117 -3.51 2.64 -0.96
C VAL A 117 -2.00 2.73 -0.78
N TYR A 118 -1.33 3.28 -1.78
CA TYR A 118 0.07 3.67 -1.70
C TYR A 118 0.19 5.14 -1.34
N VAL A 119 0.77 5.41 -0.16
CA VAL A 119 1.02 6.78 0.32
C VAL A 119 2.41 7.19 -0.12
N ALA A 120 2.46 8.02 -1.17
CA ALA A 120 3.68 8.50 -1.84
C ALA A 120 3.90 10.00 -1.62
N THR A 121 3.34 10.55 -0.55
CA THR A 121 3.50 11.96 -0.15
C THR A 121 4.86 12.20 0.51
N PRO A 122 5.27 13.46 0.74
CA PRO A 122 6.48 13.74 1.52
C PRO A 122 6.38 13.19 2.95
N HIS A 123 7.52 12.87 3.56
CA HIS A 123 7.61 12.15 4.85
C HIS A 123 6.73 12.73 5.98
N ASN A 124 6.60 14.06 6.04
CA ASN A 124 5.79 14.75 7.05
C ASN A 124 4.27 14.54 6.88
N HIS A 125 3.82 14.01 5.73
CA HIS A 125 2.42 13.71 5.45
C HIS A 125 2.07 12.21 5.55
N HIS A 126 3.06 11.32 5.69
CA HIS A 126 2.79 9.88 5.73
C HIS A 126 1.85 9.46 6.86
N PHE A 127 2.05 10.01 8.06
CA PHE A 127 1.19 9.69 9.22
C PHE A 127 -0.25 10.18 9.04
N PRO A 128 -0.50 11.48 8.75
CA PRO A 128 -1.87 11.95 8.56
C PRO A 128 -2.57 11.26 7.38
N ASP A 129 -1.89 11.04 6.25
CA ASP A 129 -2.48 10.33 5.11
C ASP A 129 -2.75 8.86 5.45
N GLY A 130 -1.83 8.20 6.15
CA GLY A 130 -2.01 6.81 6.59
C GLY A 130 -3.19 6.64 7.53
N LEU A 131 -3.39 7.57 8.48
CA LEU A 131 -4.55 7.55 9.37
C LEU A 131 -5.85 7.76 8.60
N ARG A 132 -5.86 8.68 7.64
CA ARG A 132 -7.02 8.97 6.78
C ARG A 132 -7.46 7.77 5.95
N VAL A 133 -6.52 6.94 5.50
CA VAL A 133 -6.84 5.71 4.74
C VAL A 133 -7.50 4.62 5.60
N LEU A 134 -7.23 4.61 6.90
CA LEU A 134 -7.72 3.58 7.83
C LEU A 134 -9.11 3.87 8.42
N GLN A 135 -9.58 5.11 8.29
CA GLN A 135 -10.89 5.56 8.76
C GLN A 135 -11.98 5.24 7.73
#